data_AF-A0A7R9CBK9-F1
#
_entry.id   AF-A0A7R9CBK9-F1
#
_cell.length_a   1.000
_cell.length_b   1.000
_cell.length_c   1.000
_cell.angle_alpha   90.00
_cell.angle_beta   90.00
_cell.angle_gamma   90.00
#
_symmetry.space_group_name_H-M   'P 1'
#
loop_
_entity.id
_entity.type
_entity.pdbx_description
1 polymer ?
#
loop_
_entity_poly.entity_id
_entity_poly.type
_entity_poly.pdbx_seq_one_letter_code
_entity_poly.pdbx_strand_id
1 'polypeptide(L)'
;MKKAHLGKEERCGKNPMHKVIAVFVVSASSVLHFLPSHDRNLQLLVISILTEGVQVLAVCQDQLLPIVHQVWSPLVGRFSQGSDPLIVRRSFELLRVLAQLARDFIRTRTLSVVLPSLCKFLIETAPTSRKKDIGSAYRFTQVYKLQRVLLDGLGEVAIHLGLAEKELDNVLETVFPYLSIQQPQPLQEGCIKLLKQLAKLDADVVWLKLVYLLPGDKTSIIDEFQNNRELVIKFLDSSCNCAG
;
A
#
# COMPACT_ATOMS: atom_id res chain seq x y z
N MET A 1 -26.12 -30.87 -34.81
CA MET A 1 -26.57 -30.41 -33.47
C MET A 1 -25.85 -31.22 -32.40
N LYS A 2 -25.52 -30.54 -31.29
CA LYS A 2 -24.87 -30.98 -30.03
C LYS A 2 -23.34 -30.83 -29.93
N LYS A 3 -23.00 -29.93 -29.00
CA LYS A 3 -21.72 -29.52 -28.42
C LYS A 3 -21.09 -30.63 -27.56
N ALA A 4 -19.76 -30.59 -27.44
CA ALA A 4 -18.98 -30.84 -26.22
C ALA A 4 -17.56 -30.29 -26.52
N HIS A 5 -17.08 -29.15 -26.01
CA HIS A 5 -16.82 -28.80 -24.61
C HIS A 5 -16.00 -29.88 -23.89
N LEU A 6 -14.73 -30.02 -24.26
CA LEU A 6 -13.66 -30.64 -23.47
C LEU A 6 -12.32 -30.22 -24.07
N GLY A 7 -11.50 -29.53 -23.28
CA GLY A 7 -10.17 -29.09 -23.70
C GLY A 7 -9.63 -27.85 -23.00
N LYS A 8 -9.96 -27.63 -21.72
CA LYS A 8 -9.30 -26.60 -20.88
C LYS A 8 -8.90 -27.10 -19.49
N GLU A 9 -8.85 -28.41 -19.27
CA GLU A 9 -8.56 -28.99 -17.94
C GLU A 9 -7.21 -29.72 -17.82
N GLU A 10 -6.38 -29.76 -18.87
CA GLU A 10 -5.11 -30.49 -18.82
C GLU A 10 -3.91 -29.63 -19.20
N ARG A 11 -3.48 -28.75 -18.28
CA ARG A 11 -2.08 -28.25 -18.26
C ARG A 11 -1.49 -28.12 -16.85
N CYS A 12 -2.05 -28.83 -15.86
CA CYS A 12 -1.64 -28.80 -14.45
C CYS A 12 -0.81 -30.05 -14.03
N GLY A 13 -0.45 -30.93 -14.97
CA GLY A 13 -0.10 -32.32 -14.63
C GLY A 13 1.39 -32.68 -14.50
N LYS A 14 2.35 -31.92 -15.05
CA LYS A 14 3.76 -32.39 -15.16
C LYS A 14 4.81 -31.29 -15.07
N ASN A 15 4.71 -30.39 -14.10
CA ASN A 15 5.71 -29.34 -13.90
C ASN A 15 6.24 -29.35 -12.45
N PRO A 16 7.57 -29.22 -12.21
CA PRO A 16 8.13 -29.10 -10.86
C PRO A 16 7.51 -27.93 -10.06
N MET A 17 6.95 -26.93 -10.75
CA MET A 17 6.18 -25.85 -10.13
C MET A 17 4.95 -26.34 -9.36
N HIS A 18 4.25 -27.40 -9.78
CA HIS A 18 3.10 -27.92 -9.03
C HIS A 18 3.49 -28.48 -7.65
N LYS A 19 4.69 -29.07 -7.54
CA LYS A 19 5.19 -29.56 -6.25
C LYS A 19 5.54 -28.40 -5.32
N VAL A 20 6.17 -27.34 -5.85
CA VAL A 20 6.49 -26.13 -5.08
C VAL A 20 5.22 -25.43 -4.60
N ILE A 21 4.23 -25.30 -5.47
CA ILE A 21 2.92 -24.74 -5.16
C ILE A 21 2.22 -25.55 -4.06
N ALA A 22 2.17 -26.88 -4.17
CA ALA A 22 1.55 -27.75 -3.17
C ALA A 22 2.24 -27.66 -1.79
N VAL A 23 3.58 -27.65 -1.78
CA VAL A 23 4.36 -27.46 -0.53
C VAL A 23 4.08 -26.10 0.09
N PHE A 24 4.03 -25.03 -0.73
CA PHE A 24 3.72 -23.70 -0.22
C PHE A 24 2.31 -23.64 0.37
N VAL A 25 1.30 -24.14 -0.34
CA VAL A 25 -0.10 -24.16 0.13
C VAL A 25 -0.22 -24.83 1.50
N VAL A 26 0.37 -26.01 1.68
CA VAL A 26 0.37 -26.71 2.97
C VAL A 26 1.10 -25.91 4.03
N SER A 27 2.31 -25.41 3.70
CA SER A 27 3.11 -24.64 4.65
C SER A 27 2.42 -23.33 5.05
N ALA A 28 1.74 -22.64 4.14
CA ALA A 28 1.03 -21.38 4.36
C ALA A 28 -0.07 -21.59 5.39
N SER A 29 -0.95 -22.58 5.18
CA SER A 29 -1.99 -22.94 6.15
C SER A 29 -1.40 -23.29 7.53
N SER A 30 -0.25 -23.96 7.56
CA SER A 30 0.46 -24.27 8.80
C SER A 30 1.19 -23.09 9.43
N VAL A 31 1.66 -22.06 8.71
CA VAL A 31 2.36 -20.94 9.37
C VAL A 31 1.41 -19.83 9.83
N LEU A 32 0.21 -19.76 9.25
CA LEU A 32 -0.77 -18.70 9.53
C LEU A 32 -1.20 -18.63 10.99
N HIS A 33 -1.24 -19.75 11.71
CA HIS A 33 -1.59 -19.75 13.14
C HIS A 33 -0.51 -19.11 14.04
N PHE A 34 0.69 -18.85 13.51
CA PHE A 34 1.74 -18.13 14.23
C PHE A 34 1.68 -16.61 14.04
N LEU A 35 0.91 -16.07 13.09
CA LEU A 35 0.74 -14.62 12.94
C LEU A 35 0.11 -13.95 14.19
N PRO A 36 -0.86 -14.56 14.88
CA PRO A 36 -1.36 -14.04 16.15
C PRO A 36 -0.45 -14.31 17.37
N SER A 37 0.65 -15.06 17.22
CA SER A 37 1.52 -15.42 18.35
C SER A 37 2.15 -14.19 19.00
N HIS A 38 2.57 -14.26 20.27
CA HIS A 38 3.25 -13.15 20.94
C HIS A 38 4.74 -13.00 20.57
N ASP A 39 5.30 -13.98 19.83
CA ASP A 39 6.71 -13.92 19.40
C ASP A 39 6.86 -13.03 18.16
N ARG A 40 7.48 -11.86 18.37
CA ARG A 40 7.74 -10.88 17.31
C ARG A 40 8.58 -11.46 16.17
N ASN A 41 9.62 -12.25 16.46
CA ASN A 41 10.51 -12.78 15.43
C ASN A 41 9.78 -13.81 14.57
N LEU A 42 8.97 -14.64 15.22
CA LEU A 42 8.13 -15.62 14.53
C LEU A 42 7.09 -14.94 13.63
N GLN A 43 6.41 -13.89 14.12
CA GLN A 43 5.50 -13.09 13.28
C GLN A 43 6.20 -12.54 12.05
N LEU A 44 7.38 -11.94 12.21
CA LEU A 44 8.16 -11.38 11.09
C LEU A 44 8.57 -12.45 10.08
N LEU A 45 8.99 -13.62 10.57
CA LEU A 45 9.35 -14.75 9.71
C LEU A 45 8.15 -15.23 8.90
N VAL A 46 7.00 -15.40 9.54
CA VAL A 46 5.77 -15.83 8.86
C VAL A 46 5.33 -14.83 7.80
N ILE A 47 5.34 -13.52 8.12
CA ILE A 47 5.02 -12.48 7.13
C ILE A 47 5.99 -12.56 5.95
N SER A 48 7.29 -12.72 6.21
CA SER A 48 8.30 -12.83 5.14
C SER A 48 8.08 -14.04 4.24
N ILE A 49 7.78 -15.22 4.82
CA ILE A 49 7.49 -16.44 4.07
C ILE A 49 6.26 -16.25 3.20
N LEU A 50 5.21 -15.62 3.74
CA LEU A 50 3.98 -15.34 3.00
C LEU A 50 4.24 -14.36 1.86
N THR A 51 4.99 -13.28 2.08
CA THR A 51 5.29 -12.26 1.05
C THR A 51 5.99 -12.86 -0.16
N GLU A 52 6.99 -13.73 0.06
CA GLU A 52 7.70 -14.39 -1.03
C GLU A 52 6.86 -15.54 -1.64
N GLY A 53 6.21 -16.34 -0.80
CA GLY A 53 5.55 -17.55 -1.25
C GLY A 53 4.26 -17.32 -2.04
N VAL A 54 3.46 -16.29 -1.73
CA VAL A 54 2.25 -15.99 -2.52
C VAL A 54 2.58 -15.57 -3.95
N GLN A 55 3.78 -15.04 -4.21
CA GLN A 55 4.21 -14.71 -5.58
C GLN A 55 4.37 -15.95 -6.45
N VAL A 56 4.74 -17.10 -5.85
CA VAL A 56 4.82 -18.38 -6.56
C VAL A 56 3.45 -18.85 -7.05
N LEU A 57 2.38 -18.44 -6.35
CA LEU A 57 1.00 -18.78 -6.70
C LEU A 57 0.40 -17.86 -7.78
N ALA A 58 1.12 -16.82 -8.24
CA ALA A 58 0.61 -15.85 -9.21
C ALA A 58 0.13 -16.49 -10.53
N VAL A 59 0.70 -17.63 -10.91
CA VAL A 59 0.34 -18.39 -12.13
C VAL A 59 -0.89 -19.27 -11.97
N CYS A 60 -1.40 -19.47 -10.74
CA CYS A 60 -2.51 -20.36 -10.42
C CYS A 60 -3.52 -19.66 -9.49
N GLN A 61 -4.39 -18.83 -10.06
CA GLN A 61 -5.42 -18.08 -9.33
C GLN A 61 -6.31 -18.97 -8.43
N ASP A 62 -6.70 -20.16 -8.91
CA ASP A 62 -7.55 -21.10 -8.16
C ASP A 62 -6.93 -21.57 -6.83
N GLN A 63 -5.60 -21.53 -6.73
CA GLN A 63 -4.88 -21.86 -5.49
C GLN A 63 -4.47 -20.61 -4.70
N LEU A 64 -4.22 -19.50 -5.41
CA LEU A 64 -3.90 -18.22 -4.79
C LEU A 64 -5.06 -17.72 -3.91
N LEU A 65 -6.27 -17.60 -4.45
CA LEU A 65 -7.38 -16.94 -3.75
C LEU A 65 -7.77 -17.61 -2.43
N PRO A 66 -7.82 -18.97 -2.31
CA PRO A 66 -8.01 -19.64 -1.03
C PRO A 66 -6.92 -19.30 -0.01
N ILE A 67 -5.65 -19.24 -0.43
CA ILE A 67 -4.54 -18.84 0.45
C ILE A 67 -4.69 -17.37 0.87
N VAL A 68 -4.99 -16.46 -0.06
CA VAL A 68 -5.24 -15.05 0.25
C VAL A 68 -6.39 -14.91 1.26
N HIS A 69 -7.45 -15.71 1.12
CA HIS A 69 -8.54 -15.72 2.09
C HIS A 69 -8.08 -16.12 3.49
N GLN A 70 -7.29 -17.18 3.61
CA GLN A 70 -6.76 -17.65 4.89
C GLN A 70 -5.76 -16.65 5.50
N VAL A 71 -4.92 -16.02 4.67
CA VAL A 71 -3.96 -14.98 5.08
C VAL A 71 -4.67 -13.74 5.62
N TRP A 72 -5.83 -13.40 5.06
CA TRP A 72 -6.48 -12.13 5.31
C TRP A 72 -6.79 -11.88 6.80
N SER A 73 -7.50 -12.80 7.45
CA SER A 73 -7.94 -12.63 8.84
C SER A 73 -6.79 -12.37 9.81
N PRO A 74 -5.72 -13.18 9.86
CA PRO A 74 -4.59 -12.91 10.76
C PRO A 74 -3.76 -11.69 10.35
N LEU A 75 -3.71 -11.35 9.06
CA LEU A 75 -2.98 -10.18 8.57
C LEU A 75 -3.65 -8.86 9.00
N VAL A 76 -4.97 -8.75 8.88
CA VAL A 76 -5.71 -7.52 9.23
C VAL A 76 -5.46 -7.11 10.68
N GLY A 77 -5.42 -8.07 11.59
CA GLY A 77 -5.15 -7.81 13.01
C GLY A 77 -3.78 -7.18 13.28
N ARG A 78 -2.86 -7.18 12.31
CA ARG A 78 -1.53 -6.53 12.42
C ARG A 78 -1.56 -5.03 12.12
N PHE A 79 -2.67 -4.52 11.58
CA PHE A 79 -2.87 -3.09 11.33
C PHE A 79 -3.66 -2.39 12.46
N SER A 80 -3.99 -3.11 13.52
CA SER A 80 -4.69 -2.55 14.69
C SER A 80 -3.88 -1.45 15.36
N GLN A 81 -4.56 -0.49 15.99
CA GLN A 81 -3.91 0.58 16.74
C GLN A 81 -3.00 0.00 17.84
N GLY A 82 -1.82 0.60 18.01
CA GLY A 82 -0.82 0.13 18.98
C GLY A 82 0.05 -1.04 18.52
N SER A 83 -0.15 -1.56 17.30
CA SER A 83 0.74 -2.60 16.74
C SER A 83 2.18 -2.09 16.59
N ASP A 84 3.15 -2.99 16.75
CA ASP A 84 4.57 -2.67 16.53
C ASP A 84 4.76 -2.13 15.09
N PRO A 85 5.30 -0.91 14.90
CA PRO A 85 5.49 -0.33 13.57
C PRO A 85 6.32 -1.21 12.63
N LEU A 86 7.23 -2.05 13.16
CA LEU A 86 7.98 -3.01 12.35
C LEU A 86 7.07 -4.10 11.77
N ILE A 87 6.14 -4.60 12.57
CA ILE A 87 5.16 -5.60 12.15
C ILE A 87 4.18 -5.01 11.14
N VAL A 88 3.67 -3.80 11.40
CA VAL A 88 2.79 -3.09 10.45
C VAL A 88 3.52 -2.89 9.12
N ARG A 89 4.79 -2.49 9.15
CA ARG A 89 5.60 -2.28 7.94
C ARG A 89 5.75 -3.55 7.12
N ARG A 90 6.10 -4.68 7.76
CA ARG A 90 6.19 -5.96 7.03
C ARG A 90 4.84 -6.45 6.53
N SER A 91 3.78 -6.24 7.31
CA SER A 91 2.41 -6.57 6.92
C SER A 91 1.95 -5.75 5.71
N PHE A 92 2.37 -4.49 5.62
CA PHE A 92 2.08 -3.64 4.47
C PHE A 92 2.81 -4.11 3.20
N GLU A 93 4.04 -4.59 3.30
CA GLU A 93 4.72 -5.20 2.15
C GLU A 93 3.96 -6.43 1.62
N LEU A 94 3.48 -7.29 2.52
CA LEU A 94 2.61 -8.40 2.13
C LEU A 94 1.32 -7.89 1.48
N LEU A 95 0.68 -6.86 2.05
CA LEU A 95 -0.52 -6.25 1.48
C LEU A 95 -0.29 -5.73 0.05
N ARG A 96 0.86 -5.12 -0.25
CA ARG A 96 1.22 -4.67 -1.61
C ARG A 96 1.22 -5.82 -2.59
N VAL A 97 1.87 -6.93 -2.23
CA VAL A 97 1.90 -8.14 -3.06
C VAL A 97 0.49 -8.71 -3.23
N LEU A 98 -0.30 -8.80 -2.16
CA LEU A 98 -1.68 -9.29 -2.23
C LEU A 98 -2.57 -8.40 -3.09
N ALA A 99 -2.43 -7.07 -3.02
CA ALA A 99 -3.18 -6.13 -3.84
C ALA A 99 -2.87 -6.34 -5.33
N GLN A 100 -1.60 -6.49 -5.68
CA GLN A 100 -1.16 -6.75 -7.04
C GLN A 100 -1.75 -8.06 -7.60
N LEU A 101 -1.72 -9.14 -6.81
CA LEU A 101 -2.07 -10.49 -7.25
C LEU A 101 -3.57 -10.81 -7.18
N ALA A 102 -4.26 -10.34 -6.12
CA ALA A 102 -5.64 -10.72 -5.81
C ALA A 102 -6.66 -9.60 -6.07
N ARG A 103 -6.22 -8.34 -6.21
CA ARG A 103 -7.02 -7.17 -6.63
C ARG A 103 -8.39 -7.10 -5.91
N ASP A 104 -9.48 -7.24 -6.67
CA ASP A 104 -10.87 -7.12 -6.19
C ASP A 104 -11.20 -8.05 -5.03
N PHE A 105 -10.53 -9.21 -4.93
CA PHE A 105 -10.77 -10.18 -3.86
C PHE A 105 -10.51 -9.61 -2.45
N ILE A 106 -9.54 -8.70 -2.33
CA ILE A 106 -9.21 -8.05 -1.06
C ILE A 106 -9.69 -6.60 -1.00
N ARG A 107 -10.12 -6.01 -2.12
CA ARG A 107 -10.46 -4.58 -2.25
C ARG A 107 -11.36 -4.09 -1.12
N THR A 108 -12.58 -4.60 -1.02
CA THR A 108 -13.59 -4.12 -0.05
C THR A 108 -13.08 -4.21 1.38
N ARG A 109 -12.36 -5.27 1.71
CA ARG A 109 -11.87 -5.51 3.08
C ARG A 109 -10.66 -4.62 3.39
N THR A 110 -9.77 -4.40 2.43
CA THR A 110 -8.66 -3.44 2.58
C THR A 110 -9.19 -2.03 2.78
N LEU A 111 -10.13 -1.58 1.96
CA LEU A 111 -10.68 -0.23 2.00
C LEU A 111 -11.45 0.06 3.30
N SER A 112 -12.21 -0.90 3.80
CA SER A 112 -13.03 -0.71 4.99
C SER A 112 -12.28 -0.93 6.31
N VAL A 113 -11.24 -1.76 6.34
CA VAL A 113 -10.58 -2.16 7.60
C VAL A 113 -9.13 -1.71 7.71
N VAL A 114 -8.35 -1.80 6.64
CA VAL A 114 -6.90 -1.56 6.69
C VAL A 114 -6.54 -0.13 6.35
N LEU A 115 -7.11 0.41 5.27
CA LEU A 115 -6.83 1.76 4.79
C LEU A 115 -7.08 2.83 5.87
N PRO A 116 -8.18 2.81 6.64
CA PRO A 116 -8.42 3.80 7.70
C PRO A 116 -7.31 3.79 8.78
N SER A 117 -6.81 2.62 9.15
CA SER A 117 -5.74 2.47 10.14
C SER A 117 -4.40 3.01 9.63
N LEU A 118 -4.08 2.77 8.36
CA LEU A 118 -2.87 3.33 7.72
C LEU A 118 -2.96 4.85 7.62
N CYS A 119 -4.12 5.38 7.21
CA CYS A 119 -4.36 6.81 7.14
C CYS A 119 -4.24 7.46 8.52
N LYS A 120 -4.88 6.88 9.53
CA LYS A 120 -4.78 7.34 10.92
C LYS A 120 -3.33 7.40 11.40
N PHE A 121 -2.55 6.35 11.16
CA PHE A 121 -1.13 6.32 11.51
C PHE A 121 -0.35 7.47 10.85
N LEU A 122 -0.55 7.70 9.55
CA LEU A 122 0.13 8.78 8.83
C LEU A 122 -0.26 10.16 9.35
N ILE A 123 -1.54 10.39 9.65
CA ILE A 123 -2.03 11.65 10.23
C ILE A 123 -1.39 11.91 11.60
N GLU A 124 -1.40 10.92 12.49
CA GLU A 124 -0.86 11.07 13.85
C GLU A 124 0.66 11.26 13.88
N THR A 125 1.37 10.69 12.90
CA THR A 125 2.84 10.71 12.87
C THR A 125 3.41 11.88 12.08
N ALA A 126 2.65 12.50 11.17
CA ALA A 126 3.11 13.64 10.36
C ALA A 126 3.62 14.84 11.19
N PRO A 127 2.97 15.26 12.30
CA PRO A 127 3.50 16.32 13.15
C PRO A 127 4.82 15.92 13.82
N THR A 128 4.98 14.64 14.14
CA THR A 128 6.15 14.10 14.84
C THR A 128 7.39 14.10 13.93
N SER A 129 7.22 13.98 12.62
CA SER A 129 8.33 13.98 11.65
C SER A 129 8.81 15.39 11.25
N ARG A 130 8.01 16.43 11.49
CA ARG A 130 8.38 17.81 11.14
C ARG A 130 9.72 18.24 11.76
N LYS A 131 10.55 18.88 10.95
CA LYS A 131 11.89 19.40 11.24
C LYS A 131 12.89 18.34 11.73
N LYS A 132 12.62 17.05 11.49
CA LYS A 132 13.46 15.91 11.89
C LYS A 132 14.14 15.26 10.69
N ASP A 133 14.88 16.07 9.92
CA ASP A 133 15.55 15.60 8.71
C ASP A 133 16.94 14.99 8.99
N ILE A 134 17.92 15.22 8.11
CA ILE A 134 19.28 14.67 8.18
C ILE A 134 19.89 14.98 9.56
N GLY A 135 20.50 13.96 10.17
CA GLY A 135 21.09 14.04 11.51
C GLY A 135 20.11 13.82 12.67
N SER A 136 18.80 13.80 12.43
CA SER A 136 17.82 13.49 13.48
C SER A 136 17.81 12.00 13.84
N ALA A 137 17.87 11.69 15.14
CA ALA A 137 17.68 10.33 15.66
C ALA A 137 16.34 9.69 15.21
N TYR A 138 15.34 10.53 14.88
CA TYR A 138 14.05 10.10 14.37
C TYR A 138 14.14 9.21 13.13
N ARG A 139 15.12 9.44 12.25
CA ARG A 139 15.29 8.64 11.01
C ARG A 139 15.65 7.17 11.27
N PHE A 140 16.11 6.85 12.48
CA PHE A 140 16.42 5.47 12.87
C PHE A 140 15.23 4.75 13.51
N THR A 141 14.16 5.47 13.85
CA THR A 141 12.95 4.91 14.48
C THR A 141 12.15 4.03 13.53
N GLN A 142 11.38 3.08 14.08
CA GLN A 142 10.47 2.25 13.28
C GLN A 142 9.28 3.06 12.75
N VAL A 143 8.87 4.11 13.46
CA VAL A 143 7.81 5.03 13.03
C VAL A 143 8.19 5.70 11.72
N TYR A 144 9.37 6.32 11.64
CA TYR A 144 9.87 6.94 10.41
C TYR A 144 9.97 5.94 9.25
N LYS A 145 10.50 4.74 9.52
CA LYS A 145 10.63 3.69 8.51
C LYS A 145 9.27 3.22 7.98
N LEU A 146 8.25 3.19 8.84
CA LEU A 146 6.89 2.86 8.44
C LEU A 146 6.27 4.00 7.61
N GLN A 147 6.37 5.26 8.04
CA GLN A 147 5.91 6.42 7.25
C GLN A 147 6.46 6.37 5.82
N ARG A 148 7.78 6.16 5.69
CA ARG A 148 8.44 6.07 4.38
C ARG A 148 7.86 4.96 3.52
N VAL A 149 7.76 3.74 4.05
CA VAL A 149 7.23 2.59 3.30
C VAL A 149 5.77 2.80 2.88
N LEU A 150 4.95 3.42 3.74
CA LEU A 150 3.55 3.73 3.41
C LEU A 150 3.47 4.77 2.29
N LEU A 151 4.22 5.86 2.39
CA LEU A 151 4.25 6.89 1.35
C LEU A 151 4.79 6.33 0.02
N ASP A 152 5.79 5.45 0.05
CA ASP A 152 6.36 4.86 -1.16
C ASP A 152 5.44 3.84 -1.85
N GLY A 153 4.54 3.19 -1.10
CA GLY A 153 3.75 2.04 -1.57
C GLY A 153 2.24 2.23 -1.65
N LEU A 154 1.66 3.20 -0.94
CA LEU A 154 0.19 3.37 -0.89
C LEU A 154 -0.40 3.71 -2.27
N GLY A 155 0.31 4.45 -3.12
CA GLY A 155 -0.16 4.73 -4.48
C GLY A 155 -0.24 3.47 -5.36
N GLU A 156 0.64 2.49 -5.15
CA GLU A 156 0.58 1.20 -5.86
C GLU A 156 -0.62 0.37 -5.39
N VAL A 157 -0.85 0.32 -4.06
CA VAL A 157 -2.05 -0.30 -3.50
C VAL A 157 -3.30 0.38 -4.03
N ALA A 158 -3.29 1.72 -4.10
CA ALA A 158 -4.41 2.49 -4.61
C ALA A 158 -4.77 2.11 -6.04
N ILE A 159 -3.76 2.00 -6.91
CA ILE A 159 -3.92 1.61 -8.31
C ILE A 159 -4.43 0.17 -8.42
N HIS A 160 -3.80 -0.78 -7.72
CA HIS A 160 -4.16 -2.19 -7.79
C HIS A 160 -5.57 -2.49 -7.27
N LEU A 161 -6.06 -1.71 -6.31
CA LEU A 161 -7.38 -1.87 -5.72
C LEU A 161 -8.44 -0.93 -6.31
N GLY A 162 -8.08 -0.07 -7.27
CA GLY A 162 -9.02 0.86 -7.90
C GLY A 162 -9.72 1.76 -6.87
N LEU A 163 -8.93 2.54 -6.13
CA LEU A 163 -9.49 3.57 -5.24
C LEU A 163 -10.21 4.62 -6.08
N ALA A 164 -11.36 5.08 -5.57
CA ALA A 164 -12.20 6.08 -6.22
C ALA A 164 -12.82 6.98 -5.16
N GLU A 165 -13.42 8.09 -5.60
CA GLU A 165 -14.31 8.93 -4.79
C GLU A 165 -13.77 9.21 -3.36
N LYS A 166 -14.50 8.74 -2.34
CA LYS A 166 -14.22 8.99 -0.93
C LYS A 166 -12.91 8.36 -0.47
N GLU A 167 -12.58 7.15 -0.93
CA GLU A 167 -11.32 6.51 -0.54
C GLU A 167 -10.11 7.27 -1.08
N LEU A 168 -10.20 7.77 -2.32
CA LEU A 168 -9.16 8.59 -2.92
C LEU A 168 -9.00 9.91 -2.15
N ASP A 169 -10.10 10.61 -1.88
CA ASP A 169 -10.09 11.88 -1.15
C ASP A 169 -9.47 11.73 0.26
N ASN A 170 -9.85 10.68 1.00
CA ASN A 170 -9.28 10.38 2.32
C ASN A 170 -7.76 10.18 2.29
N VAL A 171 -7.24 9.48 1.28
CA VAL A 171 -5.79 9.28 1.13
C VAL A 171 -5.11 10.60 0.82
N LEU A 172 -5.70 11.43 -0.05
CA LEU A 172 -5.15 12.74 -0.38
C LEU A 172 -5.06 13.65 0.85
N GLU A 173 -6.11 13.74 1.66
CA GLU A 173 -6.10 14.51 2.90
C GLU A 173 -5.05 14.02 3.89
N THR A 174 -4.91 12.69 4.00
CA THR A 174 -3.95 12.03 4.89
C THR A 174 -2.51 12.40 4.56
N VAL A 175 -2.16 12.39 3.27
CA VAL A 175 -0.77 12.51 2.84
C VAL A 175 -0.36 13.95 2.57
N PHE A 176 -1.30 14.87 2.39
CA PHE A 176 -1.02 16.28 2.10
C PHE A 176 -0.02 16.96 3.06
N PRO A 177 -0.07 16.73 4.39
CA PRO A 177 0.92 17.30 5.33
C PRO A 177 2.37 16.87 5.06
N TYR A 178 2.58 15.80 4.29
CA TYR A 178 3.91 15.32 3.91
C TYR A 178 4.55 16.11 2.75
N LEU A 179 3.79 16.93 2.01
CA LEU A 179 4.32 17.85 0.99
C LEU A 179 5.06 19.06 1.58
N SER A 180 4.92 19.29 2.88
CA SER A 180 5.59 20.39 3.56
C SER A 180 7.12 20.30 3.45
N ILE A 181 7.79 21.41 3.13
CA ILE A 181 9.25 21.51 3.18
C ILE A 181 9.82 21.28 4.59
N GLN A 182 8.98 21.35 5.63
CA GLN A 182 9.38 21.04 7.00
C GLN A 182 9.41 19.54 7.28
N GLN A 183 8.91 18.70 6.39
CA GLN A 183 9.02 17.25 6.55
C GLN A 183 10.43 16.79 6.15
N PRO A 184 10.90 15.62 6.58
CA PRO A 184 12.15 15.06 6.07
C PRO A 184 12.07 14.86 4.56
N GLN A 185 13.11 15.24 3.82
CA GLN A 185 13.11 15.19 2.35
C GLN A 185 12.63 13.84 1.77
N PRO A 186 13.05 12.66 2.29
CA PRO A 186 12.57 11.38 1.75
C PRO A 186 11.07 11.12 1.94
N LEU A 187 10.43 11.72 2.96
CA LEU A 187 8.99 11.61 3.12
C LEU A 187 8.25 12.53 2.14
N GLN A 188 8.82 13.71 1.84
CA GLN A 188 8.29 14.59 0.79
C GLN A 188 8.34 13.90 -0.58
N GLU A 189 9.49 13.29 -0.92
CA GLU A 189 9.68 12.56 -2.17
C GLU A 189 8.69 11.39 -2.32
N GLY A 190 8.52 10.60 -1.25
CA GLY A 190 7.52 9.53 -1.20
C GLY A 190 6.09 10.05 -1.38
N CYS A 191 5.75 11.17 -0.74
CA CYS A 191 4.45 11.82 -0.90
C CYS A 191 4.20 12.29 -2.34
N ILE A 192 5.19 12.95 -2.97
CA ILE A 192 5.10 13.37 -4.38
C ILE A 192 4.91 12.16 -5.29
N LYS A 193 5.67 11.07 -5.09
CA LYS A 193 5.52 9.82 -5.84
C LYS A 193 4.10 9.28 -5.71
N LEU A 194 3.58 9.22 -4.49
CA LEU A 194 2.23 8.74 -4.20
C LEU A 194 1.17 9.59 -4.89
N LEU A 195 1.24 10.92 -4.80
CA LEU A 195 0.27 11.81 -5.45
C LEU A 195 0.28 11.66 -6.98
N LYS A 196 1.47 11.50 -7.58
CA LYS A 196 1.59 11.19 -9.02
C LYS A 196 0.98 9.85 -9.39
N GLN A 197 0.98 8.87 -8.49
CA GLN A 197 0.30 7.58 -8.70
C GLN A 197 -1.21 7.71 -8.56
N LEU A 198 -1.69 8.47 -7.56
CA LEU A 198 -3.12 8.76 -7.39
C LEU A 198 -3.70 9.55 -8.58
N ALA A 199 -2.92 10.44 -9.18
CA ALA A 199 -3.30 11.16 -10.38
C ALA A 199 -3.55 10.24 -11.59
N LYS A 200 -3.04 9.01 -11.59
CA LYS A 200 -3.34 8.02 -12.62
C LYS A 200 -4.73 7.40 -12.45
N LEU A 201 -5.33 7.51 -11.27
CA LEU A 201 -6.70 7.09 -11.00
C LEU A 201 -7.67 8.22 -11.35
N ASP A 202 -7.39 9.42 -10.85
CA ASP A 202 -8.19 10.61 -11.11
C ASP A 202 -7.30 11.86 -10.97
N ALA A 203 -6.92 12.45 -12.11
CA ALA A 203 -6.05 13.62 -12.15
C ALA A 203 -6.76 14.88 -11.63
N ASP A 204 -8.06 15.01 -11.90
CA ASP A 204 -8.85 16.20 -11.59
C ASP A 204 -9.04 16.34 -10.09
N VAL A 205 -9.34 15.23 -9.40
CA VAL A 205 -9.46 15.23 -7.93
C VAL A 205 -8.14 15.60 -7.27
N VAL A 206 -7.00 15.07 -7.76
CA VAL A 206 -5.67 15.42 -7.24
C VAL A 206 -5.37 16.89 -7.48
N TRP A 207 -5.63 17.40 -8.68
CA TRP A 207 -5.43 18.81 -9.03
C TRP A 207 -6.27 19.72 -8.13
N LEU A 208 -7.56 19.42 -8.01
CA LEU A 208 -8.50 20.16 -7.16
C LEU A 208 -8.01 20.19 -5.72
N LYS A 209 -7.58 19.05 -5.18
CA LYS A 209 -7.07 18.97 -3.81
C LYS A 209 -5.82 19.83 -3.62
N LEU A 210 -4.88 19.83 -4.56
CA LEU A 210 -3.67 20.66 -4.50
C LEU A 210 -3.97 22.16 -4.60
N VAL A 211 -5.06 22.55 -5.28
CA VAL A 211 -5.46 23.95 -5.42
C VAL A 211 -6.24 24.44 -4.20
N TYR A 212 -7.17 23.63 -3.69
CA TYR A 212 -8.14 24.05 -2.67
C TYR A 212 -7.77 23.70 -1.22
N LEU A 213 -6.97 22.66 -0.96
CA LEU A 213 -6.55 22.34 0.43
C LEU A 213 -5.42 23.21 0.96
N LEU A 214 -4.82 24.06 0.13
CA LEU A 214 -4.04 25.16 0.69
C LEU A 214 -5.02 26.19 1.23
N PRO A 215 -5.03 26.44 2.56
CA PRO A 215 -5.95 27.41 3.12
C PRO A 215 -5.73 28.74 2.43
N GLY A 216 -6.82 29.28 1.88
CA GLY A 216 -6.87 30.67 1.47
C GLY A 216 -6.33 31.54 2.61
N ASP A 217 -5.41 32.43 2.24
CA ASP A 217 -5.11 33.65 2.97
C ASP A 217 -4.18 33.61 4.20
N LYS A 218 -3.16 32.72 4.20
CA LYS A 218 -1.91 32.98 4.95
C LYS A 218 -0.70 32.75 4.07
N THR A 219 -0.07 33.84 3.63
CA THR A 219 1.17 33.87 2.82
C THR A 219 2.23 32.90 3.32
N SER A 220 2.38 32.71 4.64
CA SER A 220 3.39 31.81 5.22
C SER A 220 3.10 30.31 5.09
N ILE A 221 1.85 29.88 4.96
CA ILE A 221 1.49 28.45 4.78
C ILE A 221 1.66 28.06 3.32
N ILE A 222 1.38 28.97 2.39
CA ILE A 222 1.51 28.72 0.94
C ILE A 222 2.98 28.40 0.59
N ASP A 223 3.93 29.17 1.13
CA ASP A 223 5.36 28.98 0.90
C ASP A 223 5.86 27.60 1.38
N GLU A 224 5.26 27.04 2.44
CA GLU A 224 5.68 25.76 3.03
C GLU A 224 5.45 24.58 2.08
N PHE A 225 4.46 24.65 1.20
CA PHE A 225 4.09 23.56 0.29
C PHE A 225 4.41 23.87 -1.17
N GLN A 226 4.69 25.13 -1.50
CA GLN A 226 4.73 25.64 -2.87
C GLN A 226 5.60 24.81 -3.81
N ASN A 227 6.86 24.58 -3.46
CA ASN A 227 7.80 23.86 -4.33
C ASN A 227 7.31 22.44 -4.68
N ASN A 228 6.93 21.66 -3.67
CA ASN A 228 6.50 20.28 -3.87
C ASN A 228 5.14 20.19 -4.56
N ARG A 229 4.24 21.14 -4.27
CA ARG A 229 2.96 21.28 -4.98
C ARG A 229 3.18 21.54 -6.46
N GLU A 230 4.02 22.51 -6.81
CA GLU A 230 4.31 22.85 -8.20
C GLU A 230 4.91 21.66 -8.98
N LEU A 231 5.73 20.82 -8.32
CA LEU A 231 6.25 19.60 -8.92
C LEU A 231 5.15 18.59 -9.29
N VAL A 232 4.09 18.50 -8.49
CA VAL A 232 2.95 17.62 -8.81
C VAL A 232 2.06 18.26 -9.87
N ILE A 233 1.78 19.56 -9.80
CA ILE A 233 0.97 20.27 -10.81
C ILE A 233 1.61 20.18 -12.19
N LYS A 234 2.92 20.46 -12.32
CA LYS A 234 3.64 20.32 -13.59
C LYS A 234 3.57 18.89 -14.16
N PHE A 235 3.52 17.89 -13.29
CA PHE A 235 3.32 16.50 -13.73
C PHE A 235 1.91 16.26 -14.28
N LEU A 236 0.88 16.85 -13.66
CA LEU A 236 -0.49 16.77 -14.15
C LEU A 236 -0.63 17.45 -15.53
N ASP A 237 -0.09 18.67 -15.67
CA ASP A 237 -0.18 19.43 -16.92
C ASP A 237 0.52 18.72 -18.09
N SER A 238 1.68 18.11 -17.83
CA SER A 238 2.41 17.33 -18.85
C SER A 238 1.73 16.02 -19.22
N SER A 239 0.95 15.42 -18.32
CA SER A 239 0.19 14.21 -18.59
C SER A 239 -1.04 14.48 -19.47
N CYS A 240 -1.65 15.65 -19.33
CA CYS A 240 -2.76 16.09 -20.19
C CYS A 240 -2.32 16.38 -21.64
N ASN A 241 -1.14 16.98 -21.84
CA ASN A 241 -0.62 17.34 -23.17
C ASN A 241 -0.18 16.14 -24.03
N CYS A 242 -0.04 14.95 -23.45
CA CYS A 242 0.33 13.73 -24.19
C CYS A 242 -0.89 12.89 -24.64
N ALA A 243 -2.10 13.29 -24.26
CA ALA A 243 -3.34 12.58 -24.58
C ALA A 243 -4.17 13.25 -25.70
N GLY A 244 -3.63 14.31 -26.31
CA GLY A 244 -4.24 15.07 -27.42
C GLY A 244 -3.63 14.75 -28.77
#